data_AF-A0A3D1B707-F1
#
_entry.id   AF-A0A3D1B707-F1
#
_cell.length_a   1.000
_cell.length_b   1.000
_cell.length_c   1.000
_cell.angle_alpha   90.00
_cell.angle_beta   90.00
_cell.angle_gamma   90.00
#
_symmetry.space_group_name_H-M   'P 1'
#
loop_
_entity.id
_entity.type
_entity.pdbx_description
1 polymer ?
#
loop_
_entity_poly.entity_id
_entity_poly.type
_entity_poly.pdbx_seq_one_letter_code
_entity_poly.pdbx_strand_id
1 'polypeptide(L)'
;MDRRGFIEISASLQSRSHPHVFASGDCASLPGAVHNGVHAVRQASVLATNLTRASIGQPLRHYHPQSHSLALLSDGQHGALLSWGGVAAEGRVLGRLKDHLDRRFVQRHSTEG
;
A
#
# COMPACT_ATOMS: atom_id res chain seq x y z
N MET A 1 12.98 5.87 14.04
CA MET A 1 12.10 6.68 13.18
C MET A 1 12.96 7.36 12.14
N ASP A 2 12.42 7.65 10.95
CA ASP A 2 13.12 8.42 9.93
C ASP A 2 13.09 9.94 10.23
N ARG A 3 13.75 10.75 9.39
CA ARG A 3 13.81 12.21 9.55
C ARG A 3 12.46 12.92 9.45
N ARG A 4 11.42 12.24 8.95
CA ARG A 4 10.06 12.78 8.80
C ARG A 4 9.14 12.28 9.92
N GLY A 5 9.65 11.52 10.89
CA GLY A 5 8.88 11.01 12.03
C GLY A 5 8.19 9.67 11.79
N PHE A 6 8.41 9.00 10.65
CA PHE A 6 7.81 7.70 10.37
C PHE A 6 8.59 6.57 11.03
N ILE A 7 7.93 5.45 11.35
CA ILE A 7 8.59 4.26 11.89
C ILE A 7 9.42 3.61 10.79
N GLU A 8 10.74 3.60 10.93
CA GLU A 8 11.61 2.93 9.96
C GLU A 8 11.48 1.42 10.11
N ILE A 9 11.12 0.74 9.02
CA ILE A 9 10.85 -0.71 9.00
C ILE A 9 11.78 -1.47 8.06
N SER A 10 11.98 -2.75 8.35
CA SER A 10 12.62 -3.72 7.46
C SER A 10 11.63 -4.28 6.43
N ALA A 11 12.11 -5.10 5.50
CA ALA A 11 11.26 -5.83 4.55
C ALA A 11 10.25 -6.77 5.26
N SER A 12 10.51 -7.22 6.49
CA SER A 12 9.55 -8.01 7.29
C SER A 12 8.49 -7.16 7.99
N LEU A 13 8.46 -5.84 7.74
CA LEU A 13 7.55 -4.85 8.35
C LEU A 13 7.76 -4.64 9.85
N GLN A 14 8.89 -5.10 10.40
CA GLN A 14 9.30 -4.85 11.78
C GLN A 14 10.00 -3.50 11.88
N SER A 15 9.79 -2.81 12.99
CA SER A 15 10.58 -1.63 13.35
C SER A 15 12.05 -2.02 13.46
N ARG A 16 12.91 -1.21 12.84
CA ARG A 16 14.37 -1.42 12.92
C ARG A 16 14.93 -1.20 14.32
N SER A 17 14.25 -0.44 15.17
CA SER A 17 14.69 -0.18 16.56
C SER A 17 14.04 -1.11 17.58
N HIS A 18 12.86 -1.68 17.28
CA HIS A 18 12.13 -2.57 18.19
C HIS A 18 11.58 -3.77 17.41
N PRO A 19 12.30 -4.90 17.34
CA PRO A 19 11.89 -6.05 16.50
C PRO A 19 10.52 -6.64 16.82
N HIS A 20 9.98 -6.40 18.02
CA HIS A 20 8.64 -6.86 18.41
C HIS A 20 7.51 -5.90 17.97
N VAL A 21 7.86 -4.73 17.43
CA VAL A 21 6.91 -3.74 16.93
C VAL A 21 6.83 -3.85 15.41
N PHE A 22 5.61 -3.93 14.88
CA PHE A 22 5.36 -3.93 13.44
C PHE A 22 4.63 -2.64 13.03
N ALA A 23 4.88 -2.17 11.81
CA ALA A 23 4.21 -1.00 11.24
C ALA A 23 4.01 -1.16 9.73
N SER A 24 2.98 -0.53 9.18
CA SER A 24 2.68 -0.51 7.74
C SER A 24 1.92 0.75 7.34
N GLY A 25 1.77 0.99 6.05
CA GLY A 25 1.04 2.12 5.51
C GLY A 25 1.68 3.46 5.88
N ASP A 26 0.85 4.47 6.10
CA ASP A 26 1.31 5.85 6.21
C ASP A 26 2.19 6.12 7.43
N CYS A 27 2.12 5.29 8.49
CA CYS A 27 2.97 5.44 9.67
C CYS A 27 4.37 4.82 9.52
N ALA A 28 4.62 4.06 8.45
CA ALA A 28 5.83 3.25 8.30
C ALA A 28 6.67 3.67 7.08
N SER A 29 7.98 3.72 7.26
CA SER A 29 8.96 4.09 6.23
C SER A 29 9.82 2.88 5.88
N LEU A 30 9.61 2.34 4.69
CA LEU A 30 10.41 1.26 4.12
C LEU A 30 11.40 1.87 3.10
N PRO A 31 12.73 1.79 3.35
CA PRO A 31 13.71 2.32 2.42
C PRO A 31 13.54 1.78 0.99
N GLY A 32 13.51 2.69 0.00
CA GLY A 32 13.35 2.35 -1.41
C GLY A 32 11.92 2.09 -1.87
N ALA A 33 10.91 2.18 -0.99
CA ALA A 33 9.50 2.12 -1.37
C ALA A 33 8.89 3.53 -1.48
N VAL A 34 7.96 3.70 -2.42
CA VAL A 34 7.15 4.92 -2.51
C VAL A 34 6.06 4.89 -1.44
N HIS A 35 5.84 6.02 -0.75
CA HIS A 35 4.70 6.18 0.14
C HIS A 35 3.43 6.41 -0.67
N ASN A 36 2.60 5.39 -0.82
CA ASN A 36 1.28 5.51 -1.42
C ASN A 36 0.30 4.46 -0.88
N GLY A 37 -0.99 4.69 -1.13
CA GLY A 37 -2.07 3.81 -0.68
C GLY A 37 -2.01 2.38 -1.23
N VAL A 38 -1.45 2.17 -2.44
CA VAL A 38 -1.29 0.83 -3.01
C VAL A 38 -0.31 0.00 -2.18
N HIS A 39 0.82 0.60 -1.78
CA HIS A 39 1.76 -0.07 -0.89
C HIS A 39 1.16 -0.31 0.49
N ALA A 40 0.42 0.67 1.05
CA ALA A 40 -0.26 0.51 2.34
C ALA A 40 -1.22 -0.70 2.36
N VAL A 41 -2.10 -0.79 1.37
CA VAL A 41 -3.06 -1.91 1.23
C VAL A 41 -2.32 -3.24 1.06
N ARG A 42 -1.25 -3.28 0.25
CA ARG A 42 -0.48 -4.51 0.00
C ARG A 42 0.35 -4.94 1.21
N GLN A 43 0.84 -4.01 2.01
CA GLN A 43 1.57 -4.31 3.24
C GLN A 43 0.67 -4.97 4.28
N ALA A 44 -0.64 -4.66 4.30
CA ALA A 44 -1.57 -5.21 5.27
C ALA A 44 -1.61 -6.76 5.28
N SER A 45 -1.58 -7.41 4.11
CA SER A 45 -1.60 -8.88 4.03
C SER A 45 -0.29 -9.53 4.51
N VAL A 46 0.86 -8.90 4.23
CA VAL A 46 2.17 -9.33 4.74
C VAL A 46 2.24 -9.11 6.25
N LEU A 47 1.73 -7.98 6.74
CA LEU A 47 1.67 -7.66 8.16
C LEU A 47 0.85 -8.70 8.92
N ALA A 48 -0.37 -9.01 8.47
CA ALA A 48 -1.22 -10.03 9.09
C ALA A 48 -0.50 -11.39 9.15
N THR A 49 0.14 -11.79 8.05
CA THR A 49 0.91 -13.05 8.01
C THR A 49 2.08 -13.02 9.01
N ASN A 50 2.80 -11.92 9.10
CA ASN A 50 3.98 -11.81 9.95
C ASN A 50 3.63 -11.73 11.43
N LEU A 51 2.51 -11.12 11.81
CA LEU A 51 2.01 -11.14 13.18
C LEU A 51 1.70 -12.58 13.62
N THR A 52 0.97 -13.35 12.79
CA THR A 52 0.69 -14.76 13.08
C THR A 52 1.96 -15.61 13.17
N ARG A 53 2.94 -15.37 12.29
CA ARG A 53 4.21 -16.13 12.31
C ARG A 53 5.07 -15.77 13.50
N ALA A 54 5.15 -14.49 13.85
CA ALA A 54 5.89 -14.01 15.01
C ALA A 54 5.35 -14.63 16.30
N SER A 55 4.03 -14.79 16.44
CA SER A 55 3.43 -15.36 17.65
C SER A 55 3.74 -16.85 17.86
N ILE A 56 4.18 -17.56 16.82
CA ILE A 56 4.52 -19.00 16.87
C ILE A 56 6.00 -19.28 16.53
N GLY A 57 6.85 -18.25 16.51
CA GLY A 57 8.28 -18.39 16.25
C GLY A 57 8.63 -18.83 14.82
N GLN A 58 7.76 -18.57 13.84
CA GLN A 58 8.02 -18.92 12.44
C GLN A 58 8.75 -17.82 11.66
N PRO A 59 9.50 -18.18 10.59
CA PRO A 59 10.19 -17.21 9.74
C PRO A 59 9.24 -16.21 9.07
N LEU A 60 9.54 -14.91 9.18
CA LEU A 60 8.71 -13.84 8.63
C LEU A 60 8.81 -13.77 7.10
N ARG A 61 7.75 -13.27 6.46
CA ARG A 61 7.74 -12.97 5.03
C ARG A 61 8.27 -11.57 4.76
N HIS A 62 8.99 -11.44 3.65
CA HIS A 62 9.41 -10.14 3.16
C HIS A 62 8.36 -9.52 2.25
N TYR A 63 8.14 -8.23 2.44
CA TYR A 63 7.42 -7.36 1.53
C TYR A 63 8.40 -6.85 0.46
N HIS A 64 8.02 -7.04 -0.81
CA HIS A 64 8.76 -6.52 -1.95
C HIS A 64 7.92 -5.43 -2.64
N PRO A 65 8.33 -4.15 -2.56
CA PRO A 65 7.67 -3.08 -3.28
C PRO A 65 7.72 -3.35 -4.77
N GLN A 66 6.59 -3.18 -5.44
CA GLN A 66 6.52 -3.18 -6.90
C GLN A 66 6.93 -1.80 -7.43
N SER A 67 7.76 -1.78 -8.49
CA SER A 67 8.35 -0.54 -9.02
C SER A 67 7.33 0.41 -9.65
N HIS A 68 6.20 -0.12 -10.11
CA HIS A 68 5.14 0.65 -10.76
C HIS A 68 3.81 0.30 -10.13
N SER A 69 3.09 1.34 -9.71
CA SER A 69 1.69 1.22 -9.26
C SER A 69 0.82 2.06 -10.18
N LEU A 70 -0.37 1.55 -10.48
CA LEU A 70 -1.36 2.30 -11.24
C LEU A 70 -1.90 3.42 -10.36
N ALA A 71 -1.77 4.66 -10.81
CA ALA A 71 -2.40 5.82 -10.22
C ALA A 71 -3.54 6.30 -11.14
N LEU A 72 -4.72 6.52 -10.56
CA LEU A 72 -5.88 7.12 -11.22
C LEU A 72 -6.34 8.32 -10.38
N LEU A 73 -6.12 9.53 -10.90
CA LEU A 73 -6.46 10.78 -10.26
C LEU A 73 -7.65 11.43 -10.98
N SER A 74 -8.71 11.79 -10.27
CA SER A 74 -9.86 12.46 -10.88
C SER A 74 -9.49 13.86 -11.39
N ASP A 75 -9.97 14.24 -12.57
CA ASP A 75 -9.73 15.56 -13.18
C ASP A 75 -10.76 16.63 -12.78
N GLY A 76 -11.78 16.25 -11.99
CA GLY A 76 -12.88 17.12 -11.58
C GLY A 76 -13.99 17.30 -12.63
N GLN A 77 -13.86 16.70 -13.81
CA GLN A 77 -14.78 16.79 -14.94
C GLN A 77 -15.31 15.40 -15.37
N HIS A 78 -15.50 14.51 -14.39
CA HIS A 78 -15.93 13.11 -14.56
C HIS A 78 -14.94 12.23 -15.35
N GLY A 79 -13.71 12.68 -15.56
CA GLY A 79 -12.62 11.88 -16.08
C GLY A 79 -11.56 11.59 -15.02
N ALA A 80 -10.48 10.97 -15.47
CA ALA A 80 -9.30 10.72 -14.65
C ALA A 80 -8.03 10.76 -15.49
N LEU A 81 -6.95 11.19 -14.84
CA LEU A 81 -5.58 11.03 -15.28
C LEU A 81 -5.05 9.68 -14.78
N LEU A 82 -4.65 8.82 -15.70
CA LEU A 82 -3.91 7.59 -15.46
C LEU A 82 -2.41 7.88 -15.50
N SER A 83 -1.68 7.32 -14.54
CA SER A 83 -0.23 7.21 -14.57
C SER A 83 0.18 5.80 -14.17
N TRP A 84 0.94 5.13 -15.02
CA TRP A 84 1.49 3.80 -14.73
C TRP A 84 2.85 3.62 -15.40
N GLY A 85 3.91 3.64 -14.58
CA GLY A 85 5.28 3.65 -15.10
C GLY A 85 5.53 4.88 -15.97
N GLY A 86 5.91 4.68 -17.23
CA GLY A 86 6.13 5.73 -18.21
C GLY A 86 4.91 6.12 -19.05
N VAL A 87 3.73 5.55 -18.78
CA VAL A 87 2.51 5.82 -19.54
C VAL A 87 1.62 6.78 -18.75
N ALA A 88 1.16 7.84 -19.43
CA ALA A 88 0.17 8.77 -18.93
C ALA A 88 -0.98 8.92 -19.95
N ALA A 89 -2.21 8.98 -19.47
CA ALA A 89 -3.40 9.17 -20.30
C ALA A 89 -4.51 9.87 -19.51
N GLU A 90 -5.37 10.63 -20.18
CA GLU A 90 -6.50 11.32 -19.56
C GLU A 90 -7.80 11.02 -20.31
N GLY A 91 -8.91 10.92 -19.58
CA GLY A 91 -10.23 10.96 -20.21
C GLY A 91 -11.36 10.37 -19.36
N ARG A 92 -12.58 10.55 -19.87
CA ARG A 92 -13.82 10.09 -19.21
C ARG A 92 -13.92 8.58 -19.04
N VAL A 93 -13.36 7.81 -19.97
CA VAL A 93 -13.31 6.34 -19.85
C VAL A 93 -12.46 5.92 -18.65
N LEU A 94 -11.36 6.64 -18.38
CA LEU A 94 -10.52 6.42 -17.20
C LEU A 94 -11.24 6.81 -15.91
N GLY A 95 -12.08 7.86 -15.95
CA GLY A 95 -12.99 8.19 -14.84
C GLY A 95 -13.91 7.02 -14.48
N ARG A 96 -14.58 6.43 -15.47
CA ARG A 96 -15.44 5.24 -15.25
C ARG A 96 -14.66 4.02 -14.74
N LEU A 97 -13.43 3.82 -15.24
CA LEU A 97 -12.55 2.76 -14.76
C LEU A 97 -12.18 2.98 -13.28
N LYS A 98 -11.81 4.21 -12.90
CA LYS A 98 -11.54 4.59 -11.52
C LYS A 98 -12.74 4.31 -10.63
N ASP A 99 -13.93 4.75 -11.03
CA ASP A 99 -15.17 4.51 -10.27
C ASP A 99 -15.41 3.01 -10.04
N HIS A 100 -15.18 2.18 -11.07
CA HIS A 100 -15.31 0.73 -10.96
C HIS A 100 -14.29 0.15 -9.97
N LEU A 101 -13.02 0.53 -10.07
CA LEU A 101 -11.95 0.03 -9.20
C LEU A 101 -12.16 0.46 -7.73
N ASP A 102 -12.54 1.71 -7.52
CA ASP A 102 -12.78 2.27 -6.19
C ASP A 102 -13.98 1.57 -5.53
N ARG A 103 -15.08 1.39 -6.25
CA ARG A 103 -16.25 0.63 -5.75
C ARG A 103 -15.89 -0.83 -5.44
N ARG A 104 -15.13 -1.49 -6.30
CA ARG A 104 -14.70 -2.88 -6.08
C ARG A 104 -13.80 -2.99 -4.87
N PHE A 105 -12.90 -2.03 -4.65
CA PHE A 105 -12.04 -1.98 -3.47
C PHE A 105 -12.88 -1.83 -2.20
N VAL A 106 -13.81 -0.86 -2.17
CA VAL A 106 -14.71 -0.67 -1.03
C VAL A 106 -15.54 -1.92 -0.78
N GLN A 107 -16.16 -2.52 -1.79
CA GLN A 107 -16.95 -3.76 -1.63
C GLN A 107 -16.12 -4.91 -1.04
N ARG A 108 -14.87 -5.09 -1.48
CA ARG A 108 -14.00 -6.16 -0.99
C ARG A 108 -13.58 -5.97 0.48
N HIS A 109 -13.47 -4.72 0.93
CA HIS A 109 -12.97 -4.37 2.27
C HIS A 109 -14.05 -3.84 3.20
N SER A 110 -15.30 -3.74 2.74
CA SER A 110 -16.45 -3.50 3.59
C SER A 110 -16.69 -4.75 4.40
N THR A 111 -16.66 -4.63 5.71
CA THR A 111 -17.11 -5.69 6.61
C THR A 111 -18.63 -5.73 6.50
N GLU A 112 -19.18 -6.71 5.79
CA GLU A 112 -20.54 -7.13 6.09
C GLU A 112 -20.49 -7.76 7.49
N GLY A 113 -21.29 -7.21 8.40
CA GLY A 113 -21.38 -7.66 9.80
C GLY A 113 -21.94 -9.05 9.96
#